data_AF-A0AAD6R0L7-F1
#
_entry.id   AF-A0AAD6R0L7-F1
#
_cell.length_a   1.000
_cell.length_b   1.000
_cell.length_c   1.000
_cell.angle_alpha   90.00
_cell.angle_beta   90.00
_cell.angle_gamma   90.00
#
_symmetry.space_group_name_H-M   'P 1'
#
loop_
_entity.id
_entity.type
_entity.pdbx_description
1 polymer ?
#
loop_
_entity_poly.entity_id
_entity_poly.type
_entity_poly.pdbx_seq_one_letter_code
_entity_poly.pdbx_strand_id
1 'polypeptide(L)' 'MDFFCTSGLSVADELHIPSYFFTTSGACFLALYLHLPTLHQNTTKSFKDMKEHFLNVPGLLPVLAIDMP' A
#
# COMPACT_ATOMS: atom_id res chain seq x y z
N MET A 1 10.98 -12.14 2.78
CA MET A 1 9.52 -12.31 2.97
C MET A 1 8.80 -11.56 1.88
N ASP A 2 7.67 -12.07 1.39
CA ASP A 2 6.83 -11.30 0.47
C ASP A 2 6.04 -10.21 1.22
N PHE A 3 5.42 -9.30 0.48
CA PHE A 3 4.68 -8.15 1.01
C PHE A 3 3.48 -8.54 1.91
N PHE A 4 2.93 -9.75 1.76
CA PHE A 4 1.78 -10.21 2.53
C PHE A 4 2.17 -10.99 3.80
N CYS A 5 3.42 -11.47 3.89
CA CYS A 5 3.97 -12.17 5.04
C CYS A 5 4.61 -11.24 6.08
N THR A 6 4.05 -10.06 6.32
CA THR A 6 4.60 -9.08 7.28
C THR A 6 4.64 -9.59 8.72
N SER A 7 3.74 -10.51 9.09
CA SER A 7 3.71 -11.15 10.42
C SER A 7 4.97 -11.96 10.73
N GLY A 8 5.68 -12.46 9.71
CA GLY A 8 6.94 -13.18 9.91
C GLY A 8 8.09 -12.28 10.38
N LEU A 9 7.95 -10.95 10.22
CA LEU A 9 8.99 -9.98 10.58
C LEU A 9 9.24 -9.95 12.09
N SER A 10 8.18 -9.99 12.91
CA SER A 10 8.33 -9.99 14.37
C SER A 10 9.06 -11.24 14.86
N VAL A 11 8.73 -12.40 14.30
CA VAL A 11 9.39 -13.67 14.62
C VAL A 11 10.88 -13.64 14.25
N ALA A 12 11.20 -13.07 13.09
CA ALA A 12 12.59 -12.99 12.67
C ALA A 12 13.40 -11.99 13.51
N ASP A 13 12.79 -10.89 13.95
CA ASP A 13 13.39 -9.94 14.89
C ASP A 13 13.68 -10.59 16.26
N GLU A 14 12.74 -11.38 16.79
CA GLU A 14 12.90 -12.17 18.02
C GLU A 14 14.07 -13.18 17.93
N LEU A 15 14.31 -13.72 16.72
CA LEU A 15 15.40 -14.65 16.45
C LEU A 15 16.72 -13.95 16.06
N HIS A 16 16.75 -12.61 16.04
CA HIS A 16 17.87 -11.79 15.59
C HIS A 16 18.33 -12.10 14.15
N ILE A 17 17.39 -12.46 13.26
CA ILE A 17 17.65 -12.78 11.86
C ILE A 17 17.34 -11.54 11.01
N PRO A 18 18.33 -11.01 10.24
CA PRO A 18 18.09 -9.89 9.36
C PRO A 18 17.06 -10.26 8.29
N SER A 19 15.99 -9.47 8.24
CA SER A 19 14.81 -9.76 7.43
C SER A 19 14.57 -8.67 6.39
N TYR A 20 14.20 -9.10 5.19
CA TYR A 20 13.98 -8.23 4.05
C TYR A 20 12.64 -8.53 3.37
N PHE A 21 11.99 -7.48 2.88
CA PHE A 21 10.81 -7.59 2.04
C PHE A 21 11.18 -7.62 0.56
N PHE A 22 10.58 -8.56 -0.15
CA PHE A 22 10.55 -8.58 -1.60
C PHE A 22 9.12 -8.31 -2.05
N THR A 23 8.91 -7.21 -2.77
CA THR A 23 7.64 -6.95 -3.47
C THR A 23 7.71 -7.58 -4.86
N THR A 24 6.77 -8.46 -5.17
CA THR A 24 6.63 -9.05 -6.51
C THR A 24 6.01 -8.09 -7.52
N SER A 25 5.47 -6.96 -7.04
CA SER A 25 4.86 -5.90 -7.84
C SER A 25 5.79 -4.68 -7.97
N GLY A 26 5.43 -3.75 -8.85
CA GLY A 26 6.20 -2.54 -9.11
C GLY A 26 6.23 -1.54 -7.95
N ALA A 27 7.17 -0.58 -8.01
CA ALA A 27 7.29 0.47 -7.00
C ALA A 27 6.02 1.33 -6.83
N CYS A 28 5.23 1.48 -7.91
CA CYS A 28 3.97 2.22 -7.86
C CYS A 28 2.95 1.56 -6.93
N PHE A 29 2.86 0.23 -6.96
CA PHE A 29 2.03 -0.54 -6.04
C PHE A 29 2.47 -0.30 -4.60
N LEU A 30 3.78 -0.41 -4.31
CA LEU A 30 4.29 -0.22 -2.96
C LEU A 30 4.01 1.20 -2.44
N ALA A 31 4.26 2.23 -3.25
CA ALA A 31 3.98 3.62 -2.87
C ALA A 31 2.49 3.87 -2.56
N LEU A 32 1.59 3.32 -3.38
CA LEU A 32 0.15 3.41 -3.17
C LEU A 32 -0.28 2.74 -1.86
N TYR A 33 0.19 1.51 -1.61
CA TYR A 33 -0.17 0.77 -0.40
C TYR A 33 0.39 1.39 0.88
N LEU A 34 1.59 1.98 0.83
CA LEU A 34 2.14 2.73 1.95
C LEU A 34 1.34 4.02 2.23
N HIS A 35 0.71 4.61 1.23
CA HIS A 35 -0.12 5.81 1.38
C HIS A 35 -1.59 5.52 1.69
N LEU A 36 -2.01 4.25 1.63
CA LEU A 36 -3.39 3.84 1.87
C LEU A 36 -3.94 4.27 3.24
N PRO A 37 -3.19 4.23 4.36
CA PRO A 37 -3.69 4.73 5.65
C PRO A 37 -4.05 6.21 5.62
N THR A 38 -3.27 7.04 4.93
CA THR A 38 -3.55 8.48 4.77
C THR A 38 -4.79 8.69 3.92
N LEU A 39 -4.94 7.95 2.81
CA LEU A 39 -6.16 7.99 2.01
C LEU A 39 -7.39 7.58 2.83
N HIS A 40 -7.29 6.51 3.62
CA HIS A 40 -8.37 6.04 4.49
C HIS A 40 -8.77 7.06 5.56
N GLN A 41 -7.82 7.82 6.11
CA GLN A 41 -8.13 8.90 7.04
C GLN A 41 -8.82 10.10 6.37
N ASN A 42 -8.51 10.35 5.10
CA ASN A 42 -9.04 11.49 4.34
C ASN A 42 -10.40 11.24 3.70
N THR A 43 -10.84 9.99 3.56
CA THR A 43 -12.17 9.65 3.01
C THR A 43 -12.83 8.51 3.77
N THR A 44 -14.12 8.68 4.07
CA THR A 44 -14.99 7.62 4.59
C THR A 44 -15.78 6.90 3.50
N LYS A 45 -15.65 7.36 2.25
CA LYS A 45 -16.37 6.79 1.10
C LYS A 45 -15.57 5.65 0.48
N SER A 46 -16.29 4.64 -0.02
CA SER A 46 -15.69 3.59 -0.83
C SER A 46 -15.13 4.17 -2.13
N PHE A 47 -13.94 3.75 -2.53
CA PHE A 47 -13.33 4.18 -3.79
C PHE A 47 -14.19 3.84 -5.02
N LYS A 48 -15.01 2.78 -4.94
CA LYS A 48 -15.94 2.37 -6.00
C LYS A 48 -17.03 3.42 -6.28
N ASP A 49 -17.37 4.23 -5.28
CA ASP A 49 -18.39 5.27 -5.40
C ASP A 49 -17.81 6.60 -5.90
N MET A 50 -16.48 6.68 -6.05
CA MET A 50 -15.74 7.90 -6.37
C MET A 50 -15.29 7.93 -7.84
N LYS A 51 -16.22 7.67 -8.76
CA LYS A 51 -15.97 7.39 -10.19
C LYS A 51 -15.10 8.38 -10.95
N GLU A 52 -15.12 9.65 -10.57
CA GLU A 52 -14.37 10.73 -11.24
C GLU A 52 -13.29 11.34 -10.34
N HIS A 53 -13.02 10.71 -9.19
CA HIS A 53 -12.05 11.22 -8.23
C HIS A 53 -10.67 10.63 -8.48
N PHE A 54 -9.67 11.49 -8.54
CA PHE A 54 -8.28 11.09 -8.60
C PHE A 54 -7.65 11.11 -7.21
N LEU A 55 -7.01 10.00 -6.85
CA LEU A 55 -6.21 9.86 -5.65
C LEU A 55 -4.82 10.44 -5.91
N ASN A 56 -4.39 11.32 -5.02
CA ASN A 56 -3.06 11.91 -5.08
C ASN A 56 -2.14 11.18 -4.11
N VAL A 57 -1.13 10.48 -4.66
CA VAL A 57 -0.10 9.80 -3.88
C VAL A 57 1.24 10.45 -4.22
N PRO A 58 2.02 10.93 -3.23
CA PRO A 58 3.31 11.54 -3.48
C PRO A 58 4.23 10.62 -4.31
N GLY A 59 4.78 11.14 -5.41
CA GLY A 59 5.69 10.40 -6.29
C GLY A 59 5.00 9.53 -7.35
N LEU A 60 3.66 9.51 -7.41
CA LEU A 60 2.89 8.83 -8.44
C LEU A 60 2.12 9.84 -9.30
N LEU A 61 1.75 9.39 -10.50
CA LEU A 61 0.73 10.10 -11.29
C LEU A 61 -0.64 9.92 -10.64
N PRO A 62 -1.60 10.85 -10.84
CA PRO A 62 -2.94 10.73 -10.30
C PRO A 62 -3.58 9.40 -10.71
N VAL A 63 -4.05 8.62 -9.72
CA VAL A 63 -4.71 7.32 -9.93
C VAL A 63 -6.20 7.51 -9.79
N LEU A 64 -7.00 6.98 -10.71
CA LEU A 64 -8.45 7.07 -10.59
C LEU A 64 -8.93 6.17 -9.43
N ALA A 65 -9.83 6.67 -8.58
CA ALA A 65 -10.24 5.92 -7.40
C ALA A 65 -10.87 4.56 -7.74
N ILE A 66 -11.54 4.43 -8.88
CA ILE A 66 -12.13 3.15 -9.31
C ILE A 66 -11.08 2.11 -9.75
N ASP A 67 -9.84 2.52 -10.01
CA ASP A 67 -8.73 1.62 -10.32
C ASP A 67 -8.05 1.08 -9.05
N MET A 68 -8.47 1.55 -7.87
CA MET A 68 -8.04 0.97 -6.60
C MET A 68 -8.53 -0.48 -6.48
N PRO A 69 -7.68 -1.39 -5.97
CA PRO A 69 -8.07 -2.77 -5.71
C PRO A 69 -9.22 -2.90 -4.70
#